data_AF-A0A4R3T2E4-F1
#
_entry.id   AF-A0A4R3T2E4-F1
#
_cell.length_a   1.000
_cell.length_b   1.000
_cell.length_c   1.000
_cell.angle_alpha   90.00
_cell.angle_beta   90.00
_cell.angle_gamma   90.00
#
_symmetry.space_group_name_H-M   'P 1'
#
loop_
_entity.id
_entity.type
_entity.pdbx_description
1 polymer ?
#
loop_
_entity_poly.entity_id
_entity_poly.type
_entity_poly.pdbx_seq_one_letter_code
_entity_poly.pdbx_strand_id
1 'polypeptide(L)' 'MTRDSQSERNLEESLAKVREALQDLRYGQIALTIHDGRVVQLDVTEKKRF' A
#
# COMPACT_ATOMS: atom_id res chain seq x y z
N MET A 1 -16.80 -19.98 5.18
CA MET A 1 -15.32 -19.89 5.21
C MET A 1 -14.79 -19.27 3.91
N THR A 2 -15.24 -18.08 3.50
CA THR A 2 -14.88 -17.57 2.13
C THR A 2 -14.71 -16.05 2.03
N ARG A 3 -14.62 -15.32 3.15
CA ARG A 3 -14.54 -13.84 3.13
C ARG A 3 -13.13 -13.29 3.35
N ASP A 4 -12.25 -14.04 4.00
CA ASP A 4 -10.88 -13.62 4.30
C ASP A 4 -9.98 -13.61 3.03
N SER A 5 -10.12 -14.61 2.15
CA SER A 5 -9.24 -14.76 0.98
C SER A 5 -9.39 -13.63 -0.07
N GLN A 6 -10.50 -12.91 -0.08
CA GLN A 6 -10.69 -11.79 -1.01
C GLN A 6 -10.05 -10.50 -0.47
N SER A 7 -10.06 -10.31 0.85
CA SER A 7 -9.37 -9.22 1.50
C SER A 7 -7.86 -9.38 1.41
N GLU A 8 -7.35 -10.60 1.59
CA GLU A 8 -5.92 -10.92 1.45
C GLU A 8 -5.41 -10.64 0.02
N ARG A 9 -6.16 -11.08 -1.01
CA ARG A 9 -5.80 -10.78 -2.41
C ARG A 9 -5.80 -9.29 -2.73
N ASN A 10 -6.79 -8.55 -2.25
CA ASN A 10 -6.85 -7.10 -2.43
C ASN A 10 -5.70 -6.38 -1.70
N LEU A 11 -5.28 -6.90 -0.54
CA LEU A 11 -4.14 -6.40 0.20
C LEU A 11 -2.83 -6.65 -0.56
N GLU A 12 -2.64 -7.85 -1.10
CA GLU A 12 -1.47 -8.19 -1.91
C GLU A 12 -1.38 -7.33 -3.19
N GLU A 13 -2.49 -7.11 -3.91
CA GLU A 13 -2.51 -6.20 -5.07
C GLU A 13 -2.19 -4.76 -4.68
N SER A 14 -2.71 -4.29 -3.54
CA SER A 14 -2.43 -2.95 -3.03
C SER A 14 -0.96 -2.81 -2.64
N LEU A 15 -0.39 -3.82 -1.96
CA LEU A 15 1.03 -3.89 -1.61
C LEU A 15 1.93 -3.95 -2.84
N ALA A 16 1.54 -4.67 -3.89
CA ALA A 16 2.27 -4.74 -5.14
C ALA A 16 2.34 -3.36 -5.82
N LYS A 17 1.22 -2.63 -5.87
CA LYS A 17 1.18 -1.25 -6.40
C LYS A 17 2.03 -0.29 -5.56
N VAL A 18 1.98 -0.41 -4.23
CA VAL A 18 2.84 0.36 -3.33
C VAL A 18 4.31 0.05 -3.56
N ARG A 19 4.65 -1.22 -3.79
CA ARG A 19 6.03 -1.64 -4.06
C ARG A 19 6.54 -1.11 -5.38
N GLU A 20 5.73 -1.13 -6.44
CA GLU A 20 6.09 -0.47 -7.70
C GLU A 20 6.28 1.04 -7.52
N ALA A 21 5.37 1.71 -6.82
CA ALA A 21 5.50 3.12 -6.50
C ALA A 21 6.77 3.41 -5.69
N LEU A 22 7.10 2.59 -4.69
CA LEU A 22 8.36 2.68 -3.92
C LEU A 22 9.60 2.48 -4.79
N GLN A 23 9.53 1.60 -5.79
CA GLN A 23 10.64 1.34 -6.71
C GLN A 23 10.88 2.53 -7.64
N ASP A 24 9.83 3.22 -8.08
CA ASP A 24 9.94 4.46 -8.87
C ASP A 24 10.31 5.67 -7.98
N LEU A 25 9.95 5.60 -6.70
CA LEU A 25 10.12 6.70 -5.76
C LEU A 25 11.56 6.83 -5.24
N ARG A 26 12.33 7.71 -5.89
CA ARG A 26 13.68 8.08 -5.45
C ARG A 26 13.71 8.79 -4.08
N TYR A 27 12.68 9.58 -3.77
CA TYR A 27 12.54 10.34 -2.52
C TYR A 27 11.07 10.55 -2.17
N GLY A 28 10.65 10.13 -0.97
CA GLY A 28 9.29 10.36 -0.49
C GLY A 28 8.98 9.55 0.78
N GLN A 29 7.71 9.45 1.14
CA GLN A 29 7.22 8.78 2.34
C GLN A 29 5.99 7.94 2.01
N ILE A 30 5.91 6.73 2.55
CA ILE A 30 4.70 5.91 2.50
C ILE A 30 4.20 5.67 3.92
N ALA A 31 2.95 6.02 4.18
CA ALA A 31 2.28 5.76 5.45
C ALA A 31 1.16 4.73 5.22
N LEU A 32 1.32 3.55 5.84
CA LEU A 32 0.33 2.49 5.84
C LEU A 32 -0.30 2.37 7.24
N THR A 33 -1.62 2.50 7.33
CA THR A 33 -2.35 2.33 8.59
C THR A 33 -3.15 1.03 8.54
N ILE A 34 -2.92 0.17 9.52
CA ILE A 34 -3.63 -1.10 9.69
C ILE A 34 -4.47 -1.00 10.97
N HIS A 35 -5.78 -1.25 10.83
CA HIS A 35 -6.69 -1.40 11.97
C HIS A 35 -7.41 -2.75 11.84
N ASP A 36 -7.49 -3.49 12.94
CA ASP A 36 -8.23 -4.76 13.03
C ASP A 36 -7.82 -5.80 11.96
N GLY A 37 -6.52 -5.86 11.64
CA GLY A 37 -5.99 -6.76 10.60
C GLY A 37 -6.32 -6.35 9.17
N ARG A 38 -6.88 -5.15 8.96
CA ARG A 38 -7.21 -4.60 7.63
C ARG A 38 -6.47 -3.30 7.39
N VAL A 39 -5.96 -3.12 6.18
CA VAL A 39 -5.42 -1.83 5.75
C VAL A 39 -6.58 -0.85 5.60
N VAL A 40 -6.53 0.22 6.38
CA VAL A 40 -7.55 1.28 6.35
C VAL A 40 -7.07 2.52 5.61
N GLN A 41 -5.77 2.72 5.49
CA GLN A 41 -5.20 3.90 4.85
C GLN A 41 -3.85 3.57 4.24
N LEU A 42 -3.64 4.08 3.04
CA LEU A 42 -2.38 4.06 2.33
C LEU A 42 -2.15 5.45 1.75
N ASP A 43 -1.18 6.17 2.29
CA ASP A 43 -0.74 7.46 1.79
C ASP A 43 0.64 7.32 1.15
N VAL A 44 0.75 7.71 -0.11
CA VAL A 44 2.01 7.69 -0.86
C VAL A 44 2.37 9.14 -1.19
N THR A 45 3.36 9.66 -0.48
CA THR A 45 3.86 11.02 -0.68
C THR A 45 5.14 10.96 -1.51
N GLU A 46 5.06 11.39 -2.77
CA GLU A 46 6.22 11.46 -3.65
C GLU A 46 6.84 12.87 -3.67
N LYS A 47 8.14 13.02 -3.35
CA LYS A 47 8.86 14.30 -3.51
C LYS A 47 9.71 14.26 -4.77
N LYS A 48 9.10 14.54 -5.93
CA LYS A 48 9.85 14.92 -7.13
C LYS A 48 10.37 16.35 -6.96
N ARG A 49 11.67 16.49 -6.69
CA ARG A 49 12.38 17.75 -6.97
C ARG A 49 12.60 17.79 -8.48
N PHE A 50 11.82 18.62 -9.16
CA PHE A 50 12.19 19.14 -10.47
C PHE A 50 13.29 20.19 -10.28
#